data_AF-A0A8T9QCW9-F1
#
_entry.id   AF-A0A8T9QCW9-F1
#
_cell.length_a   1.000
_cell.length_b   1.000
_cell.length_c   1.000
_cell.angle_alpha   90.00
_cell.angle_beta   90.00
_cell.angle_gamma   90.00
#
_symmetry.space_group_name_H-M   'P 1'
#
loop_
_entity.id
_entity.type
_entity.pdbx_description
1 polymer ?
#
loop_
_entity_poly.entity_id
_entity_poly.type
_entity_poly.pdbx_seq_one_letter_code
_entity_poly.pdbx_strand_id
1 'polypeptide(L)'
;MQGQDVDALVNSVRSKSFDSSRLDVAKQALEQSTIQADDLKRLLGTLDFENSKVELAKFAYPHVTDQQNFYRVYDSFQFESSIKEVQDAARR
;
A
#
# COMPACT_ATOMS: atom_id res chain seq x y z
N MET A 1 -6.65 -10.61 -5.15
CA MET A 1 -5.38 -11.16 -5.70
C MET A 1 -5.10 -12.47 -4.99
N GLN A 2 -4.47 -13.45 -5.64
CA GLN A 2 -3.97 -14.64 -4.94
C GLN A 2 -2.57 -14.35 -4.38
N GLY A 3 -2.13 -15.04 -3.32
CA GLY A 3 -0.87 -14.72 -2.64
C GLY A 3 0.36 -14.72 -3.57
N GLN A 4 0.35 -15.54 -4.61
CA GLN A 4 1.42 -15.59 -5.62
C GLN A 4 1.49 -14.33 -6.50
N ASP A 5 0.35 -13.67 -6.75
CA ASP A 5 0.30 -12.43 -7.55
C ASP A 5 0.93 -11.27 -6.78
N VAL A 6 0.78 -11.24 -5.46
CA VAL A 6 1.35 -10.20 -4.60
C VAL A 6 2.87 -10.32 -4.55
N ASP A 7 3.42 -11.53 -4.44
CA ASP A 7 4.88 -11.72 -4.44
C ASP A 7 5.51 -11.22 -5.75
N ALA A 8 4.88 -11.54 -6.88
CA ALA A 8 5.30 -11.04 -8.18
C ALA A 8 5.21 -9.50 -8.27
N LEU A 9 4.13 -8.91 -7.76
CA LEU A 9 3.97 -7.46 -7.70
C LEU A 9 5.04 -6.80 -6.82
N VAL A 10 5.27 -7.30 -5.61
CA VAL A 10 6.29 -6.78 -4.67
C VAL A 10 7.67 -6.81 -5.32
N ASN A 11 8.02 -7.90 -6.02
CA ASN A 11 9.29 -7.99 -6.74
C ASN A 11 9.37 -7.00 -7.91
N SER A 12 8.28 -6.85 -8.68
CA SER A 12 8.20 -5.87 -9.77
C SER A 12 8.38 -4.44 -9.26
N VAL A 13 7.73 -4.09 -8.15
CA VAL A 13 7.85 -2.79 -7.50
C VAL A 13 9.28 -2.58 -6.99
N ARG A 14 9.85 -3.54 -6.23
CA ARG A 14 11.24 -3.45 -5.73
C ARG A 14 12.28 -3.31 -6.83
N SER A 15 12.02 -3.84 -8.03
CA SER A 15 12.93 -3.70 -9.17
C SER A 15 13.04 -2.28 -9.70
N LYS A 16 12.11 -1.38 -9.35
CA LYS A 16 12.14 0.03 -9.77
C LYS A 16 13.09 0.86 -8.90
N SER A 17 13.80 1.78 -9.55
CA SER A 17 14.80 2.64 -8.91
C SER A 17 14.22 3.83 -8.16
N PHE A 18 12.99 4.27 -8.49
CA PHE A 18 12.36 5.46 -7.92
C PHE A 18 11.00 5.14 -7.32
N ASP A 19 10.69 5.74 -6.19
CA ASP A 19 9.42 5.57 -5.47
C ASP A 19 8.20 6.01 -6.30
N SER A 20 8.32 7.03 -7.15
CA SER A 20 7.25 7.42 -8.08
C SER A 20 6.87 6.26 -9.00
N SER A 21 7.86 5.63 -9.62
CA SER A 21 7.64 4.46 -10.49
C SER A 21 7.12 3.25 -9.72
N ARG A 22 7.57 3.05 -8.47
CA ARG A 22 7.05 1.99 -7.57
C ARG A 22 5.57 2.20 -7.28
N LEU A 23 5.20 3.44 -6.95
CA LEU A 23 3.85 3.85 -6.64
C LEU A 23 2.92 3.72 -7.85
N ASP A 24 3.35 4.13 -9.04
CA ASP A 24 2.58 3.95 -10.28
C ASP A 24 2.26 2.48 -10.56
N VAL A 25 3.25 1.59 -10.45
CA VAL A 25 3.07 0.14 -10.67
C VAL A 25 2.12 -0.45 -9.63
N ALA A 26 2.29 -0.08 -8.36
CA ALA A 26 1.42 -0.57 -7.29
C ALA A 26 -0.04 -0.10 -7.48
N LYS A 27 -0.26 1.17 -7.86
CA LYS A 27 -1.60 1.70 -8.15
C LYS A 27 -2.24 0.98 -9.32
N GLN A 28 -1.55 0.84 -10.45
CA GLN A 28 -2.06 0.14 -11.64
C GLN A 28 -2.46 -1.30 -11.33
N ALA A 29 -1.68 -2.00 -10.51
CA ALA A 29 -2.03 -3.35 -10.09
C ALA A 29 -3.31 -3.38 -9.25
N LEU A 30 -3.49 -2.40 -8.36
CA LEU A 30 -4.67 -2.31 -7.50
C LEU A 30 -5.93 -1.80 -8.22
N GLU A 31 -5.80 -1.04 -9.31
CA GLU A 31 -6.98 -0.56 -10.08
C GLU A 31 -7.87 -1.69 -10.58
N GLN A 32 -7.27 -2.83 -10.94
CA GLN A 32 -7.97 -3.99 -11.50
C GLN A 32 -8.06 -5.16 -10.52
N SER A 33 -7.72 -4.94 -9.24
CA SER A 33 -7.59 -6.04 -8.28
C SER A 33 -7.85 -5.60 -6.84
N THR A 34 -7.97 -6.58 -5.96
CA THR A 34 -8.14 -6.38 -4.52
C THR A 34 -7.00 -7.02 -3.75
N ILE A 35 -6.64 -6.43 -2.61
CA ILE A 35 -5.47 -6.83 -1.82
C ILE A 35 -5.82 -7.03 -0.35
N GLN A 36 -5.08 -7.90 0.35
CA GLN A 36 -5.22 -8.03 1.80
C GLN A 36 -4.43 -6.94 2.54
N ALA A 37 -4.85 -6.59 3.74
CA ALA A 37 -4.18 -5.56 4.55
C ALA A 37 -2.69 -5.90 4.81
N ASP A 38 -2.36 -7.16 5.06
CA ASP A 38 -0.97 -7.61 5.23
C ASP A 38 -0.15 -7.49 3.94
N ASP A 39 -0.74 -7.79 2.79
CA ASP A 39 -0.07 -7.66 1.50
C ASP A 39 0.15 -6.18 1.12
N LEU A 40 -0.82 -5.33 1.45
CA LEU A 40 -0.66 -3.88 1.31
C LEU A 40 0.46 -3.36 2.21
N LYS A 41 0.54 -3.82 3.46
CA LYS A 41 1.65 -3.52 4.38
C LYS A 41 3.01 -3.89 3.76
N ARG A 42 3.09 -5.06 3.10
CA ARG A 42 4.31 -5.50 2.39
C ARG A 42 4.66 -4.58 1.22
N LEU A 43 3.68 -4.14 0.43
CA LEU A 43 3.89 -3.17 -0.66
C LEU A 43 4.37 -1.83 -0.14
N LEU A 44 3.78 -1.32 0.94
CA LEU A 44 4.22 -0.06 1.56
C LEU A 44 5.65 -0.16 2.06
N GLY A 45 6.06 -1.33 2.56
CA GLY A 45 7.45 -1.61 2.92
C GLY A 45 8.44 -1.64 1.75
N THR A 46 7.99 -1.50 0.50
CA THR A 46 8.87 -1.35 -0.68
C THR A 46 9.15 0.10 -1.06
N LEU A 47 8.45 1.04 -0.45
CA LEU A 47 8.61 2.48 -0.67
C LEU A 47 9.56 3.04 0.38
N ASP A 48 10.45 3.93 -0.06
CA ASP A 48 11.45 4.57 0.79
C ASP A 48 10.88 5.83 1.46
N PHE A 49 10.03 6.57 0.76
CA PHE A 49 9.47 7.84 1.24
C PHE A 49 8.11 7.65 1.90
N GLU A 50 7.94 8.31 3.04
CA GLU A 50 6.70 8.20 3.79
C GLU A 50 5.50 8.82 3.06
N ASN A 51 5.69 9.94 2.35
CA ASN A 51 4.64 10.52 1.50
C ASN A 51 4.13 9.52 0.46
N SER A 52 5.02 8.76 -0.17
CA SER A 52 4.64 7.73 -1.15
C SER A 52 3.86 6.59 -0.49
N LYS A 53 4.24 6.17 0.72
CA LYS A 53 3.47 5.20 1.50
C LYS A 53 2.06 5.71 1.82
N VAL A 54 1.94 6.97 2.25
CA VAL A 54 0.64 7.57 2.61
C VAL A 54 -0.26 7.60 1.38
N GLU A 55 0.29 8.05 0.25
CA GLU A 55 -0.44 8.13 -1.01
C GLU A 55 -0.93 6.76 -1.49
N LEU A 56 -0.06 5.73 -1.46
CA LEU A 56 -0.45 4.36 -1.84
C LEU A 56 -1.48 3.79 -0.87
N ALA A 57 -1.32 3.98 0.45
CA ALA A 57 -2.26 3.45 1.44
C ALA A 57 -3.66 4.06 1.29
N LYS A 58 -3.74 5.38 1.05
CA LYS A 58 -5.01 6.09 0.79
C LYS A 58 -5.69 5.57 -0.47
N PHE A 59 -4.92 5.38 -1.55
CA PHE A 59 -5.42 4.84 -2.81
C PHE A 59 -5.91 3.39 -2.66
N ALA A 60 -5.15 2.57 -1.93
CA ALA A 60 -5.41 1.14 -1.80
C ALA A 60 -6.59 0.83 -0.89
N TYR A 61 -6.95 1.71 0.05
CA TYR A 61 -8.01 1.47 1.04
C TYR A 61 -9.34 0.90 0.46
N PRO A 62 -9.95 1.49 -0.59
CA PRO A 62 -11.15 0.91 -1.21
C PRO A 62 -10.94 -0.47 -1.86
N HIS A 63 -9.70 -0.84 -2.17
CA HIS A 63 -9.33 -2.12 -2.77
C HIS A 63 -8.94 -3.18 -1.73
N VAL A 64 -8.93 -2.84 -0.44
CA VAL A 64 -8.59 -3.78 0.63
C VAL A 64 -9.75 -4.74 0.90
N THR A 65 -9.51 -6.05 0.80
CA THR A 65 -10.55 -7.07 1.00
C THR A 65 -10.96 -7.25 2.46
N ASP A 66 -10.03 -7.03 3.39
CA ASP A 66 -10.19 -7.24 4.83
C ASP A 66 -9.96 -5.94 5.60
N GLN A 67 -10.81 -4.95 5.34
CA GLN A 67 -10.73 -3.61 5.94
C GLN A 67 -10.67 -3.63 7.49
N GLN A 68 -11.27 -4.64 8.13
CA GLN A 68 -11.16 -4.87 9.57
C GLN A 68 -9.70 -5.04 10.07
N ASN A 69 -8.79 -5.49 9.21
CA ASN A 69 -7.37 -5.65 9.49
C ASN A 69 -6.52 -4.47 8.99
N PHE A 70 -7.13 -3.44 8.42
CA PHE A 70 -6.40 -2.31 7.83
C PHE A 70 -5.50 -1.60 8.84
N TYR A 71 -5.78 -1.69 10.14
CA TYR A 71 -4.91 -1.15 11.19
C TYR A 71 -3.47 -1.69 11.12
N ARG A 72 -3.23 -2.88 10.56
CA ARG A 72 -1.89 -3.47 10.38
C ARG A 72 -1.01 -2.65 9.45
N VAL A 73 -1.62 -1.91 8.52
CA VAL A 73 -0.91 -1.03 7.57
C VAL A 73 -0.22 0.12 8.30
N TYR A 74 -0.76 0.56 9.45
CA TYR A 74 -0.22 1.68 10.22
C TYR A 74 1.21 1.43 10.72
N ASP A 75 1.60 0.17 10.94
CA ASP A 75 2.97 -0.22 11.30
C ASP A 75 4.02 0.11 10.21
N SER A 76 3.58 0.44 8.98
CA SER A 76 4.48 0.78 7.88
C SER A 76 5.00 2.22 7.92
N PHE A 77 4.41 3.05 8.79
CA PHE A 77 4.69 4.48 8.94
C PHE A 77 5.55 4.75 10.16
N GLN A 78 6.44 5.72 10.05
CA GLN A 78 7.29 6.18 11.14
C GLN A 78 6.66 7.35 11.90
N PHE A 79 5.91 8.22 11.22
CA PHE A 79 5.29 9.38 11.85
C PHE A 79 3.79 9.18 12.12
N GLU A 80 3.35 9.57 13.31
CA GLU A 80 1.93 9.54 13.70
C GLU A 80 1.05 10.42 12.79
N SER A 81 1.60 11.50 12.22
CA SER A 81 0.90 12.36 11.27
C SER A 81 0.45 11.58 10.02
N SER A 82 1.30 10.69 9.52
CA SER A 82 1.04 9.87 8.35
C SER A 82 -0.03 8.82 8.63
N ILE A 83 0.03 8.19 9.80
CA ILE A 83 -1.03 7.27 10.26
C ILE A 83 -2.37 8.01 10.33
N LYS A 84 -2.40 9.20 10.92
CA LYS A 84 -3.61 10.01 11.03
C LYS A 84 -4.18 10.39 9.67
N GLU A 85 -3.33 10.73 8.70
CA GLU A 85 -3.78 11.08 7.35
C GLU A 85 -4.42 9.88 6.63
N VAL A 86 -3.79 8.71 6.71
CA VAL A 86 -4.34 7.48 6.13
C VAL A 86 -5.64 7.09 6.83
N GLN A 87 -5.69 7.23 8.16
CA GLN A 87 -6.89 6.94 8.96
C GLN A 87 -8.05 7.89 8.63
N ASP A 88 -7.78 9.17 8.41
CA ASP A 88 -8.80 10.13 8.00
C ASP A 88 -9.35 9.80 6.61
N ALA A 89 -8.47 9.44 5.66
CA ALA A 89 -8.87 9.01 4.33
C ALA A 89 -9.71 7.72 4.36
N ALA A 90 -9.39 6.78 5.26
CA ALA A 90 -10.13 5.53 5.43
C ALA A 90 -11.56 5.72 6.00
N ARG A 91 -11.85 6.89 6.58
CA ARG A 91 -13.16 7.20 7.19
C ARG A 91 -14.09 8.00 6.28
N ARG A 92 -13.59 8.46 5.13
CA ARG A 92 -14.35 9.24 4.14
C ARG A 92 -14.99 8.32 3.12
#